data_AF-A0A1R1XLC5-F1
#
_entry.id   AF-A0A1R1XLC5-F1
#
_cell.length_a   1.000
_cell.length_b   1.000
_cell.length_c   1.000
_cell.angle_alpha   90.00
_cell.angle_beta   90.00
_cell.angle_gamma   90.00
#
_symmetry.space_group_name_H-M   'P 1'
#
loop_
_entity.id
_entity.type
_entity.pdbx_description
1 polymer ?
#
loop_
_entity_poly.entity_id
_entity_poly.type
_entity_poly.pdbx_seq_one_letter_code
_entity_poly.pdbx_strand_id
1 'polypeptide(L)'
;MDTPASIRLTAKLGAGLQQAKVTNSAGSRYNKATVGRMIDHIFYVGLNSRPNWCTANRFMDLSDHMPITAQWNIDSLEVPKKSARLSVKKILLAGSKFTSNNRFTALADANIALDELFNGLTDAAWAQSARIGAVEATGEVFKTVLSKNTLKKIKMRRKKFKKLTEKIGPIKKYMDAKSTANVSIRADRKAAHAKKLKLIADQLLNNGSKEYWRYIKSCTGNTFHSVSNGPVYDLDKNLITGNEKKLEILNQHFSDLAKDATGNSRDPSKWQALLSDDSDYYPECDQSISWADITTALNDTPNNKAPGADGVPNGEHPEIHDDKCGGACAQEGRHEGPQQL
;
A
#
# COMPACT_ATOMS: atom_id res chain seq x y z
N MET A 1 -6.94 -25.27 -0.37
CA MET A 1 -7.96 -26.33 -0.44
C MET A 1 -7.75 -27.10 -1.74
N ASP A 2 -7.77 -28.43 -1.74
CA ASP A 2 -7.58 -29.19 -2.99
C ASP A 2 -8.77 -29.03 -3.95
N THR A 3 -8.61 -29.42 -5.21
CA THR A 3 -9.66 -29.25 -6.24
C THR A 3 -11.00 -29.91 -5.85
N PRO A 4 -11.05 -31.16 -5.37
CA PRO A 4 -12.34 -31.76 -4.98
C PRO A 4 -13.01 -31.03 -3.82
N ALA A 5 -12.25 -30.62 -2.80
CA ALA A 5 -12.82 -29.87 -1.68
C ALA A 5 -13.27 -28.47 -2.10
N SER A 6 -12.55 -27.79 -3.01
CA SER A 6 -12.94 -26.47 -3.49
C SER A 6 -14.22 -26.51 -4.31
N ILE A 7 -14.39 -27.51 -5.18
CA ILE A 7 -15.64 -27.72 -5.92
C ILE A 7 -16.81 -27.98 -4.97
N ARG A 8 -16.63 -28.85 -3.96
CA ARG A 8 -17.69 -29.11 -2.97
C ARG A 8 -18.08 -27.87 -2.17
N LEU A 9 -17.09 -27.06 -1.76
CA LEU A 9 -17.36 -25.80 -1.07
C LEU A 9 -18.17 -24.86 -1.96
N THR A 10 -17.74 -24.67 -3.20
CA THR A 10 -18.41 -23.79 -4.16
C THR A 10 -19.84 -24.26 -4.48
N ALA A 11 -20.07 -25.57 -4.60
CA ALA A 11 -21.41 -26.12 -4.77
C ALA A 11 -22.33 -25.84 -3.56
N LYS A 12 -21.80 -25.95 -2.34
CA LYS A 12 -22.54 -25.61 -1.11
C LYS A 12 -22.90 -24.13 -1.03
N LEU A 13 -22.09 -23.24 -1.60
CA LEU A 13 -22.35 -21.80 -1.60
C LEU A 13 -23.51 -21.41 -2.53
N GLY A 14 -23.96 -22.29 -3.43
CA GLY A 14 -25.14 -22.05 -4.29
C GLY A 14 -24.99 -20.90 -5.30
N ALA A 15 -23.80 -20.31 -5.44
CA ALA A 15 -23.58 -19.07 -6.19
C ALA A 15 -23.40 -19.27 -7.72
N GLY A 16 -23.64 -20.48 -8.25
CA GLY A 16 -23.51 -20.77 -9.69
C GLY A 16 -22.09 -20.58 -10.26
N LEU A 17 -21.07 -20.53 -9.40
CA LEU A 17 -19.68 -20.30 -9.78
C LEU A 17 -19.11 -21.48 -10.58
N GLN A 18 -18.45 -21.17 -11.69
CA GLN A 18 -17.72 -22.13 -12.51
C GLN A 18 -16.22 -22.04 -12.23
N GLN A 19 -15.53 -23.19 -12.20
CA GLN A 19 -14.08 -23.23 -12.03
C GLN A 19 -13.36 -23.10 -13.37
N ALA A 20 -12.34 -22.23 -13.44
CA ALA A 20 -11.41 -22.19 -14.56
C ALA A 20 -10.46 -23.40 -14.48
N LYS A 21 -10.49 -24.25 -15.51
CA LYS A 21 -9.66 -25.46 -15.55
C LYS A 21 -8.20 -25.11 -15.87
N VAL A 22 -7.29 -25.38 -14.94
CA VAL A 22 -5.84 -25.21 -15.15
C VAL A 22 -5.32 -26.36 -16.02
N THR A 23 -4.78 -26.07 -17.21
CA THR A 23 -4.46 -27.10 -18.21
C THR A 23 -3.03 -27.62 -18.17
N ASN A 24 -2.10 -26.86 -17.60
CA ASN A 24 -0.66 -27.14 -17.71
C ASN A 24 0.00 -27.52 -16.39
N SER A 25 -0.73 -27.86 -15.32
CA SER A 25 -0.10 -28.25 -14.06
C SER A 25 -0.97 -29.17 -13.21
N ALA A 26 -0.33 -30.13 -12.55
CA ALA A 26 -0.95 -30.99 -11.55
C ALA A 26 -1.15 -30.27 -10.20
N GLY A 27 -0.52 -29.11 -10.01
CA GLY A 27 -0.73 -28.28 -8.84
C GLY A 27 -0.15 -26.89 -8.91
N SER A 28 -0.35 -26.14 -7.83
CA SER A 28 0.03 -24.74 -7.73
C SER A 28 1.04 -24.47 -6.62
N ARG A 29 1.54 -25.50 -5.94
CA ARG A 29 2.53 -25.34 -4.85
C ARG A 29 3.81 -26.09 -5.14
N TYR A 30 4.95 -25.51 -4.80
CA TYR A 30 6.25 -26.17 -4.78
C TYR A 30 6.54 -26.74 -3.39
N ASN A 31 6.90 -28.02 -3.33
CA ASN A 31 7.44 -28.67 -2.15
C ASN A 31 8.78 -29.33 -2.49
N LYS A 32 9.88 -28.80 -1.96
CA LYS A 32 11.24 -29.34 -2.15
C LYS A 32 11.55 -29.71 -3.63
N ALA A 33 11.17 -28.83 -4.57
CA ALA A 33 11.29 -28.96 -6.03
C ALA A 33 10.29 -29.89 -6.75
N THR A 34 9.39 -30.54 -6.03
CA THR A 34 8.24 -31.24 -6.62
C THR A 34 7.01 -30.32 -6.66
N VAL A 35 6.19 -30.48 -7.70
CA VAL A 35 4.89 -29.81 -7.76
C VAL A 35 3.91 -30.60 -6.89
N GLY A 36 3.42 -29.95 -5.84
CA GLY A 36 2.41 -30.48 -4.94
C GLY A 36 1.00 -30.38 -5.52
N ARG A 37 -0.01 -30.35 -4.65
CA ARG A 37 -1.43 -30.33 -5.04
C ARG A 37 -1.86 -28.95 -5.58
N MET A 38 -2.94 -28.94 -6.37
CA MET A 38 -3.62 -27.70 -6.78
C MET A 38 -4.40 -27.13 -5.59
N ILE A 39 -3.99 -25.96 -5.11
CA ILE A 39 -4.63 -25.31 -3.96
C ILE A 39 -5.09 -23.88 -4.25
N ASP A 40 -4.57 -23.29 -5.32
CA ASP A 40 -4.99 -22.00 -5.84
C ASP A 40 -5.97 -22.26 -6.99
N HIS A 41 -7.12 -21.59 -6.98
CA HIS A 41 -8.19 -21.79 -7.96
C HIS A 41 -8.74 -20.44 -8.42
N ILE A 42 -9.17 -20.35 -9.69
CA ILE A 42 -9.94 -19.20 -10.20
C ILE A 42 -11.37 -19.68 -10.44
N PHE A 43 -12.33 -19.04 -9.79
CA PHE A 43 -13.77 -19.23 -10.02
C PHE A 43 -14.36 -17.98 -10.66
N TYR A 44 -15.37 -18.15 -11.51
CA TYR A 44 -16.04 -17.06 -12.22
C TYR A 44 -17.54 -17.33 -12.36
N VAL A 45 -18.33 -16.27 -12.47
CA VAL A 45 -19.78 -16.31 -12.72
C VAL A 45 -20.16 -15.04 -13.51
N GLY A 46 -21.25 -15.10 -14.28
CA GLY A 46 -21.76 -13.93 -15.01
C GLY A 46 -20.96 -13.53 -16.27
N LEU A 47 -20.01 -14.37 -16.71
CA LEU A 47 -19.33 -14.21 -17.99
C LEU A 47 -19.98 -15.12 -19.03
N ASN A 48 -20.20 -14.58 -20.24
CA ASN A 48 -20.83 -15.31 -21.35
C ASN A 48 -19.93 -16.40 -21.96
N SER A 49 -18.66 -16.46 -21.55
CA SER A 49 -17.70 -17.44 -22.05
C SER A 49 -16.79 -17.98 -20.95
N ARG A 50 -16.33 -19.21 -21.17
CA ARG A 50 -15.25 -19.80 -20.37
C ARG A 50 -13.94 -19.07 -20.70
N PRO A 51 -12.96 -19.04 -19.77
CA PRO A 51 -11.64 -18.50 -20.10
C PRO A 51 -11.05 -19.26 -21.29
N ASN A 52 -10.42 -18.53 -22.21
CA ASN A 52 -9.72 -19.11 -23.36
C ASN A 52 -8.62 -20.08 -22.92
N TRP A 53 -7.92 -19.71 -21.86
CA TRP A 53 -6.97 -20.58 -21.18
C TRP A 53 -6.86 -20.20 -19.71
N CYS A 54 -6.48 -21.20 -18.91
CA CYS A 54 -6.07 -21.01 -17.53
C CYS A 54 -4.84 -21.88 -17.27
N THR A 55 -3.76 -21.28 -16.78
CA THR A 55 -2.47 -21.95 -16.59
C THR A 55 -1.83 -21.56 -15.28
N ALA A 56 -1.06 -22.48 -14.70
CA ALA A 56 -0.16 -22.20 -13.59
C ALA A 56 1.23 -21.87 -14.15
N ASN A 57 1.79 -20.75 -13.70
CA ASN A 57 3.12 -20.33 -14.11
C ASN A 57 4.21 -20.96 -13.23
N ARG A 58 4.63 -22.16 -13.64
CA ARG A 58 5.73 -22.93 -13.03
C ARG A 58 7.12 -22.28 -13.13
N PHE A 59 7.27 -21.22 -13.92
CA PHE A 59 8.56 -20.57 -14.11
C PHE A 59 8.73 -19.33 -13.22
N MET A 60 7.71 -19.00 -12.43
CA MET A 60 7.76 -17.90 -11.47
C MET A 60 8.14 -18.38 -10.07
N ASP A 61 9.28 -17.88 -9.60
CA ASP A 61 9.88 -18.15 -8.30
C ASP A 61 9.69 -16.93 -7.38
N LEU A 62 8.43 -16.67 -7.04
CA LEU A 62 8.03 -15.56 -6.15
C LEU A 62 7.63 -16.08 -4.76
N SER A 63 6.97 -17.23 -4.71
CA SER A 63 6.44 -17.86 -3.51
C SER A 63 6.70 -19.38 -3.56
N ASP A 64 6.34 -20.12 -2.52
CA ASP A 64 6.09 -21.56 -2.64
C ASP A 64 4.79 -21.84 -3.41
N HIS A 65 3.96 -20.82 -3.65
CA HIS A 65 2.84 -20.88 -4.59
C HIS A 65 3.22 -20.41 -6.00
N MET A 66 2.62 -21.04 -7.01
CA MET A 66 2.67 -20.71 -8.42
C MET A 66 1.49 -19.80 -8.76
N PRO A 67 1.74 -18.66 -9.40
CA PRO A 67 0.66 -17.82 -9.89
C PRO A 67 -0.17 -18.60 -10.92
N ILE A 68 -1.49 -18.62 -10.71
CA ILE A 68 -2.45 -19.08 -11.70
C ILE A 68 -2.97 -17.86 -12.46
N THR A 69 -3.10 -18.00 -13.77
CA THR A 69 -3.57 -16.94 -14.65
C THR A 69 -4.63 -17.49 -15.56
N ALA A 70 -5.72 -16.76 -15.73
CA ALA A 70 -6.76 -17.06 -16.68
C ALA A 70 -6.97 -15.85 -17.60
N GLN A 71 -7.23 -16.11 -18.88
CA GLN A 71 -7.51 -15.07 -19.86
C GLN A 71 -8.91 -15.27 -20.43
N TRP A 72 -9.65 -14.17 -20.50
CA TRP A 72 -10.91 -14.06 -21.23
C TRP A 72 -10.73 -13.11 -22.39
N ASN A 73 -11.38 -13.41 -23.52
CA ASN A 73 -11.70 -12.38 -24.50
C ASN A 73 -13.01 -11.76 -24.03
N ILE A 74 -12.93 -10.53 -23.54
CA ILE A 74 -14.10 -9.74 -23.18
C ILE A 74 -14.21 -8.69 -24.27
N ASP A 75 -15.16 -8.91 -25.19
CA ASP A 75 -15.33 -8.09 -26.39
C ASP A 75 -15.71 -6.63 -26.08
N SER A 76 -16.04 -6.31 -24.82
CA SER A 76 -16.59 -5.02 -24.40
C SER A 76 -15.83 -4.32 -23.26
N LEU A 77 -14.56 -4.70 -22.99
CA LEU A 77 -13.76 -3.91 -22.06
C LEU A 77 -13.19 -2.69 -22.79
N GLU A 78 -13.79 -1.52 -22.56
CA GLU A 78 -13.18 -0.25 -22.92
C GLU A 78 -11.85 -0.14 -22.18
N VAL A 79 -10.75 -0.45 -22.88
CA VAL A 79 -9.41 -0.24 -22.33
C VAL A 79 -9.27 1.26 -22.14
N PRO A 80 -9.05 1.75 -20.90
CA PRO A 80 -8.86 3.17 -20.68
C PRO A 80 -7.74 3.66 -21.60
N LYS A 81 -8.04 4.67 -22.41
CA LYS A 81 -7.05 5.26 -23.32
C LYS A 81 -5.83 5.64 -22.49
N LYS A 82 -4.66 5.08 -22.81
CA LYS A 82 -3.41 5.36 -22.09
C LYS A 82 -3.25 6.87 -21.97
N SER A 83 -3.07 7.36 -20.75
CA SER A 83 -3.02 8.80 -20.51
C SER A 83 -1.79 9.38 -21.21
N ALA A 84 -2.01 10.29 -22.14
CA ALA A 84 -0.94 11.07 -22.74
C ALA A 84 -0.36 12.02 -21.66
N ARG A 85 0.93 12.33 -21.74
CA ARG A 85 1.56 13.34 -20.89
C ARG A 85 2.23 14.40 -21.74
N LEU A 86 2.15 15.64 -21.29
CA LEU A 86 2.94 16.73 -21.84
C LEU A 86 4.38 16.71 -21.32
N SER A 87 5.33 16.84 -22.24
CA SER A 87 6.76 16.95 -21.94
C SER A 87 7.12 18.40 -21.67
N VAL A 88 7.19 18.77 -20.38
CA VAL A 88 7.54 20.13 -19.94
C VAL A 88 8.86 20.61 -20.57
N LYS A 89 9.86 19.72 -20.69
CA LYS A 89 11.16 20.06 -21.30
C LYS A 89 11.02 20.49 -22.76
N LYS A 90 10.19 19.79 -23.55
CA LYS A 90 9.97 20.11 -24.97
C LYS A 90 9.14 21.38 -25.14
N ILE A 91 8.17 21.61 -24.25
CA ILE A 91 7.39 22.85 -24.24
C ILE A 91 8.30 24.05 -23.95
N LEU A 92 9.18 23.94 -22.94
CA LEU A 92 10.13 25.01 -22.61
C LEU A 92 11.11 25.31 -23.75
N LEU A 93 11.61 24.28 -24.45
CA LEU A 93 12.46 24.45 -25.63
C LEU A 93 11.73 25.14 -26.80
N ALA A 94 10.41 25.01 -26.86
CA ALA A 94 9.55 25.66 -27.84
C ALA A 94 8.95 26.98 -27.33
N GLY A 95 9.44 27.54 -26.21
CA GLY A 95 8.85 28.69 -25.53
C GLY A 95 8.62 29.91 -26.43
N SER A 96 9.51 30.16 -27.40
CA SER A 96 9.37 31.25 -28.38
C SER A 96 8.18 31.09 -29.35
N LYS A 97 7.59 29.89 -29.42
CA LYS A 97 6.39 29.60 -30.22
C LYS A 97 5.09 29.83 -29.46
N PHE A 98 5.15 30.18 -28.18
CA PHE A 98 3.99 30.45 -27.34
C PHE A 98 3.87 31.94 -27.06
N THR A 99 2.69 32.49 -27.34
CA THR A 99 2.31 33.84 -26.95
C THR A 99 1.45 33.77 -25.69
N SER A 100 1.91 34.41 -24.61
CA SER A 100 1.13 34.55 -23.38
C SER A 100 0.22 35.77 -23.51
N ASN A 101 -1.08 35.54 -23.69
CA ASN A 101 -2.07 36.61 -23.60
C ASN A 101 -2.68 36.63 -22.19
N ASN A 102 -3.02 37.83 -21.71
CA ASN A 102 -3.72 37.97 -20.44
C ASN A 102 -5.08 37.25 -20.53
N ARG A 103 -5.28 36.30 -19.62
CA ARG A 103 -6.48 35.47 -19.54
C ARG A 103 -7.76 36.32 -19.43
N PHE A 104 -7.72 37.43 -18.70
CA PHE A 104 -8.91 38.24 -18.46
C PHE A 104 -9.29 39.10 -19.66
N THR A 105 -8.34 39.53 -20.48
CA THR A 105 -8.63 40.27 -21.72
C THR A 105 -9.21 39.35 -22.80
N ALA A 106 -8.74 38.11 -22.91
CA ALA A 106 -9.30 37.15 -23.87
C ALA A 106 -10.71 36.66 -23.50
N LEU A 107 -11.07 36.72 -22.21
CA LEU A 107 -12.39 36.34 -21.70
C LEU A 107 -13.41 37.48 -21.72
N ALA A 108 -12.96 38.73 -21.73
CA ALA A 108 -13.84 39.90 -21.72
C ALA A 108 -14.72 40.00 -22.98
N ASP A 109 -14.23 39.48 -24.12
CA ASP A 109 -14.93 39.54 -25.42
C ASP A 109 -15.69 38.25 -25.78
N ALA A 110 -15.58 37.20 -24.96
CA ALA A 110 -16.11 35.88 -25.30
C ALA A 110 -17.49 35.64 -24.67
N ASN A 111 -18.55 35.74 -25.48
CA ASN A 111 -19.91 35.37 -25.10
C ASN A 111 -20.12 33.84 -25.24
N ILE A 112 -19.29 33.04 -24.57
CA ILE A 112 -19.27 31.56 -24.66
C ILE A 112 -19.44 30.98 -23.26
N ALA A 113 -20.18 29.87 -23.15
CA ALA A 113 -20.33 29.15 -21.90
C ALA A 113 -18.96 28.69 -21.37
N LEU A 114 -18.74 28.86 -20.06
CA LEU A 114 -17.43 28.66 -19.42
C LEU A 114 -16.87 27.25 -19.66
N ASP A 115 -17.72 26.22 -19.66
CA ASP A 115 -17.33 24.82 -19.88
C ASP A 115 -16.88 24.54 -21.32
N GLU A 116 -17.55 25.12 -22.31
CA GLU A 116 -17.15 25.00 -23.73
C GLU A 116 -15.80 25.67 -23.97
N LEU A 117 -15.55 26.80 -23.31
CA LEU A 117 -14.29 27.51 -23.41
C LEU A 117 -13.15 26.74 -22.72
N PHE A 118 -13.39 26.11 -21.57
CA PHE A 118 -12.39 25.28 -20.90
C PHE A 118 -12.05 24.00 -21.70
N ASN A 119 -13.05 23.35 -22.29
CA ASN A 119 -12.84 22.18 -23.14
C ASN A 119 -12.05 22.58 -24.39
N GLY A 120 -12.46 23.66 -25.07
CA GLY A 120 -11.76 24.17 -26.26
C GLY A 120 -10.32 24.59 -25.97
N LEU A 121 -10.06 25.22 -24.81
CA LEU A 121 -8.70 25.57 -24.39
C LEU A 121 -7.84 24.32 -24.15
N THR A 122 -8.42 23.31 -23.49
CA THR A 122 -7.75 22.04 -23.21
C THR A 122 -7.40 21.32 -24.52
N ASP A 123 -8.34 21.24 -25.45
CA ASP A 123 -8.14 20.63 -26.76
C ASP A 123 -7.08 21.37 -27.59
N ALA A 124 -7.14 22.71 -27.60
CA ALA A 124 -6.15 23.54 -28.29
C ALA A 124 -4.75 23.36 -27.69
N ALA A 125 -4.63 23.30 -26.36
CA ALA A 125 -3.36 23.07 -25.68
C ALA A 125 -2.77 21.69 -26.04
N TRP A 126 -3.60 20.65 -26.08
CA TRP A 126 -3.18 19.31 -26.50
C TRP A 126 -2.80 19.26 -27.98
N ALA A 127 -3.58 19.87 -28.86
CA ALA A 127 -3.31 19.92 -30.30
C ALA A 127 -1.99 20.65 -30.60
N GLN A 128 -1.76 21.80 -29.99
CA GLN A 128 -0.50 22.54 -30.16
C GLN A 128 0.69 21.77 -29.58
N SER A 129 0.51 21.14 -28.42
CA SER A 129 1.53 20.28 -27.82
C SER A 129 1.87 19.08 -28.72
N ALA A 130 0.88 18.50 -29.39
CA ALA A 130 1.10 17.42 -30.35
C ALA A 130 1.89 17.91 -31.57
N ARG A 131 1.55 19.09 -32.11
CA ARG A 131 2.25 19.71 -33.25
C ARG A 131 3.74 19.95 -32.98
N ILE A 132 4.10 20.32 -31.74
CA ILE A 132 5.51 20.51 -31.35
C ILE A 132 6.19 19.21 -30.89
N GLY A 133 5.54 18.05 -31.01
CA GLY A 133 6.09 16.76 -30.59
C GLY A 133 6.28 16.62 -29.07
N ALA A 134 5.56 17.42 -28.29
CA ALA A 134 5.63 17.43 -26.82
C ALA A 134 4.67 16.46 -26.14
N VAL A 135 3.83 15.75 -26.90
CA VAL A 135 3.00 14.68 -26.37
C VAL A 135 3.82 13.40 -26.29
N GLU A 136 3.98 12.88 -25.08
CA GLU A 136 4.69 11.63 -24.80
C GLU A 136 3.71 10.60 -24.25
N ALA A 137 3.90 9.34 -24.62
CA ALA A 137 3.25 8.23 -23.94
C ALA A 137 3.77 8.18 -22.50
N THR A 138 2.87 7.99 -21.54
CA THR A 138 3.27 7.64 -20.17
C THR A 138 3.98 6.29 -20.20
N GLY A 139 5.31 6.31 -20.11
CA GLY A 139 6.07 5.12 -19.79
C GLY A 139 5.72 4.70 -18.37
N GLU A 140 5.32 3.44 -18.19
CA GLU A 140 5.16 2.87 -16.85
C GLU A 140 6.54 2.71 -16.20
N VAL A 141 6.92 3.72 -15.41
CA VAL A 141 8.10 3.62 -14.56
C VAL A 141 7.69 2.94 -13.28
N PHE A 142 7.92 1.62 -13.21
CA PHE A 142 7.80 0.87 -11.96
C PHE A 142 8.86 1.36 -10.98
N LYS A 143 8.45 2.19 -10.02
CA LYS A 143 9.31 2.58 -8.90
C LYS A 143 9.58 1.33 -8.06
N THR A 144 10.84 0.94 -7.96
CA THR A 144 11.27 -0.19 -7.13
C THR A 144 12.11 0.29 -5.96
N VAL A 145 11.87 -0.30 -4.80
CA VAL A 145 12.65 -0.10 -3.58
C VAL A 145 14.00 -0.83 -3.66
N LEU A 146 14.15 -1.76 -4.61
CA LEU A 146 15.30 -2.65 -4.70
C LEU A 146 16.46 -2.01 -5.48
N SER A 147 17.67 -2.20 -4.98
CA SER A 147 18.90 -1.76 -5.63
C SER A 147 19.19 -2.54 -6.91
N LYS A 148 19.97 -1.94 -7.83
CA LYS A 148 20.42 -2.61 -9.07
C LYS A 148 21.14 -3.94 -8.77
N ASN A 149 21.89 -4.02 -7.67
CA ASN A 149 22.59 -5.23 -7.27
C ASN A 149 21.63 -6.33 -6.80
N THR A 150 20.62 -5.99 -6.01
CA THR A 150 19.56 -6.94 -5.63
C THR A 150 18.79 -7.43 -6.85
N LEU A 151 18.46 -6.54 -7.80
CA LEU A 151 17.81 -6.93 -9.06
C LEU A 151 18.66 -7.91 -9.87
N LYS A 152 19.98 -7.71 -9.94
CA LYS A 152 20.92 -8.67 -10.57
C LYS A 152 20.87 -10.04 -9.87
N LYS A 153 20.88 -10.08 -8.52
CA LYS A 153 20.76 -11.32 -7.74
C LYS A 153 19.43 -12.04 -8.00
N ILE A 154 18.32 -11.30 -8.06
CA ILE A 154 17.00 -11.85 -8.43
C ILE A 154 17.02 -12.44 -9.84
N LYS A 155 17.62 -11.75 -10.81
CA LYS A 155 17.75 -12.25 -12.19
C LYS A 155 18.55 -13.56 -12.23
N MET A 156 19.64 -13.65 -11.46
CA MET A 156 20.44 -14.87 -11.34
C MET A 156 19.68 -16.02 -10.69
N ARG A 157 18.95 -15.75 -9.59
CA ARG A 157 18.05 -16.70 -8.94
C ARG A 157 17.03 -17.26 -9.93
N ARG A 158 16.34 -16.40 -10.68
CA ARG A 158 15.35 -16.80 -11.71
C ARG A 158 15.98 -17.64 -12.83
N LYS A 159 17.17 -17.29 -13.31
CA LYS A 159 17.90 -18.08 -14.32
C LYS A 159 18.22 -19.49 -13.81
N LYS A 160 18.62 -19.62 -12.54
CA LYS A 160 18.88 -20.93 -11.92
C LYS A 160 17.59 -21.73 -11.67
N PHE A 161 16.51 -21.06 -11.28
CA PHE A 161 15.19 -21.69 -11.13
C PHE A 161 14.69 -22.27 -12.44
N LYS A 162 14.79 -21.52 -13.55
CA LYS A 162 14.42 -22.02 -14.88
C LYS A 162 15.19 -23.31 -15.24
N LYS A 163 16.50 -23.34 -15.00
CA LYS A 163 17.34 -24.54 -15.20
C LYS A 163 16.92 -25.71 -14.30
N LEU A 164 16.50 -25.44 -13.07
CA LEU A 164 15.98 -26.46 -12.15
C LEU A 164 14.66 -27.04 -12.67
N THR A 165 13.73 -26.19 -13.14
CA THR A 165 12.44 -26.63 -13.69
C THR A 165 12.57 -27.42 -14.98
N GLU A 166 13.62 -27.17 -15.76
CA GLU A 166 13.97 -27.93 -16.97
C GLU A 166 14.72 -29.24 -16.65
N LYS A 167 14.93 -29.58 -15.35
CA LYS A 167 15.70 -30.74 -14.86
C LYS A 167 17.18 -30.74 -15.28
N ILE A 168 17.73 -29.58 -15.66
CA ILE A 168 19.12 -29.42 -16.14
C ILE A 168 20.07 -29.04 -14.98
N GLY A 169 19.55 -28.47 -13.89
CA GLY A 169 20.38 -27.87 -12.83
C GLY A 169 20.25 -28.53 -11.44
N PRO A 170 21.32 -28.53 -10.61
CA PRO A 170 21.26 -29.04 -9.25
C PRO A 170 20.48 -28.11 -8.31
N ILE A 171 19.62 -28.69 -7.46
CA ILE A 171 18.75 -27.97 -6.52
C ILE A 171 19.52 -27.05 -5.56
N LYS A 172 20.69 -27.50 -5.08
CA LYS A 172 21.56 -26.73 -4.17
C LYS A 172 21.93 -25.36 -4.74
N LYS A 173 22.32 -25.30 -6.02
CA LYS A 173 22.69 -24.03 -6.69
C LYS A 173 21.55 -23.01 -6.72
N TYR A 174 20.30 -23.47 -6.87
CA TYR A 174 19.12 -22.63 -6.79
C TYR A 174 18.86 -22.16 -5.36
N MET A 175 18.92 -23.07 -4.38
CA MET A 175 18.70 -22.75 -2.97
C MET A 175 19.68 -21.68 -2.46
N ASP A 176 20.96 -21.79 -2.82
CA ASP A 176 21.96 -20.79 -2.46
C ASP A 176 21.61 -19.42 -3.05
N ALA A 177 21.28 -19.36 -4.34
CA ALA A 177 20.90 -18.10 -4.99
C ALA A 177 19.58 -17.52 -4.45
N LYS A 178 18.64 -18.38 -4.05
CA LYS A 178 17.39 -17.98 -3.40
C LYS A 178 17.69 -17.29 -2.07
N SER A 179 18.52 -17.92 -1.23
CA SER A 179 18.94 -17.37 0.06
C SER A 179 19.63 -16.02 -0.12
N THR A 180 20.66 -15.94 -1.00
CA THR A 180 21.39 -14.69 -1.26
C THR A 180 20.49 -13.56 -1.77
N ALA A 181 19.55 -13.86 -2.67
CA ALA A 181 18.61 -12.86 -3.17
C ALA A 181 17.65 -12.39 -2.07
N ASN A 182 17.12 -13.31 -1.25
CA ASN A 182 16.19 -12.97 -0.16
C ASN A 182 16.86 -12.08 0.90
N VAL A 183 18.09 -12.38 1.30
CA VAL A 183 18.87 -11.55 2.22
C VAL A 183 19.03 -10.14 1.65
N SER A 184 19.40 -10.03 0.36
CA SER A 184 19.56 -8.74 -0.32
C SER A 184 18.24 -7.95 -0.42
N ILE A 185 17.11 -8.61 -0.65
CA ILE A 185 15.78 -7.99 -0.66
C ILE A 185 15.42 -7.43 0.71
N ARG A 186 15.63 -8.21 1.78
CA ARG A 186 15.36 -7.76 3.15
C ARG A 186 16.22 -6.55 3.52
N ALA A 187 17.50 -6.59 3.19
CA ALA A 187 18.43 -5.49 3.45
C ALA A 187 17.98 -4.19 2.74
N ASP A 188 17.66 -4.25 1.44
CA ASP A 188 17.18 -3.08 0.70
C ASP A 188 15.86 -2.53 1.28
N ARG A 189 14.93 -3.40 1.67
CA ARG A 189 13.67 -2.99 2.31
C ARG A 189 13.91 -2.34 3.67
N LYS A 190 14.76 -2.91 4.53
CA LYS A 190 15.13 -2.33 5.83
C LYS A 190 15.77 -0.97 5.66
N ALA A 191 16.71 -0.82 4.72
CA ALA A 191 17.36 0.44 4.43
C ALA A 191 16.39 1.51 3.89
N ALA A 192 15.46 1.13 3.02
CA ALA A 192 14.44 2.05 2.51
C ALA A 192 13.46 2.48 3.61
N HIS A 193 13.06 1.57 4.48
CA HIS A 193 12.24 1.87 5.65
C HIS A 193 12.95 2.85 6.59
N ALA A 194 14.21 2.59 6.95
CA ALA A 194 15.00 3.48 7.80
C ALA A 194 15.15 4.89 7.19
N LYS A 195 15.40 5.00 5.87
CA LYS A 195 15.43 6.29 5.16
C LYS A 195 14.09 7.02 5.22
N LYS A 196 12.99 6.27 5.08
CA LYS A 196 11.64 6.82 5.16
C LYS A 196 11.38 7.37 6.57
N LEU A 197 11.69 6.61 7.62
CA LEU A 197 11.54 7.04 9.02
C LEU A 197 12.37 8.29 9.32
N LYS A 198 13.63 8.33 8.87
CA LYS A 198 14.46 9.53 9.04
C LYS A 198 13.84 10.76 8.38
N LEU A 199 13.36 10.63 7.14
CA LEU A 199 12.69 11.72 6.43
C LEU A 199 11.45 12.23 7.20
N ILE A 200 10.68 11.33 7.81
CA ILE A 200 9.49 11.66 8.59
C ILE A 200 9.87 12.36 9.90
N ALA A 201 10.90 11.87 10.60
CA ALA A 201 11.42 12.51 11.80
C ALA A 201 11.94 13.92 11.50
N ASP A 202 12.68 14.09 10.40
CA ASP A 202 13.16 15.40 9.94
C ASP A 202 11.98 16.34 9.61
N GLN A 203 10.91 15.82 8.98
CA GLN A 203 9.70 16.61 8.72
C GLN A 203 8.98 17.03 9.99
N LEU A 204 8.92 16.16 11.00
CA LEU A 204 8.31 16.47 12.29
C LEU A 204 9.10 17.57 13.03
N LEU A 205 10.43 17.45 13.08
CA LEU A 205 11.30 18.42 13.76
C LEU A 205 11.34 19.79 13.08
N ASN A 206 11.25 19.84 11.75
CA ASN A 206 11.32 21.09 10.98
C ASN A 206 9.94 21.71 10.66
N ASN A 207 8.90 21.32 11.41
CA ASN A 207 7.53 21.81 11.23
C ASN A 207 6.95 21.59 9.81
N GLY A 208 7.39 20.52 9.14
CA GLY A 208 6.87 20.02 7.86
C GLY A 208 5.53 19.29 8.01
N SER A 209 4.58 19.92 8.71
CA SER A 209 3.31 19.34 9.14
C SER A 209 2.48 18.77 7.98
N LYS A 210 2.53 19.40 6.81
CA LYS A 210 1.83 18.95 5.60
C LYS A 210 2.36 17.62 5.07
N GLU A 211 3.67 17.47 4.95
CA GLU A 211 4.32 16.26 4.47
C GLU A 211 4.19 15.12 5.49
N TYR A 212 4.34 15.43 6.77
CA TYR A 212 4.10 14.49 7.86
C TYR A 212 2.64 13.98 7.86
N TRP A 213 1.67 14.88 7.71
CA TRP A 213 0.26 14.51 7.63
C TRP A 213 -0.05 13.65 6.40
N ARG A 214 0.53 13.96 5.24
CA ARG A 214 0.42 13.09 4.05
C ARG A 214 0.97 11.68 4.33
N TYR A 215 2.06 11.57 5.08
CA TYR A 215 2.61 10.28 5.46
C TYR A 215 1.64 9.49 6.36
N ILE A 216 1.12 10.09 7.43
CA ILE A 216 0.13 9.44 8.32
C ILE A 216 -1.06 8.94 7.51
N LYS A 217 -1.62 9.79 6.64
CA LYS A 217 -2.75 9.41 5.77
C LYS A 217 -2.43 8.26 4.82
N SER A 218 -1.19 8.16 4.35
CA SER A 218 -0.77 7.03 3.51
C SER A 218 -0.70 5.70 4.28
N CYS A 219 -0.43 5.75 5.59
CA CYS A 219 -0.37 4.56 6.44
C CYS A 219 -1.77 4.08 6.86
N THR A 220 -2.71 5.01 7.07
CA THR A 220 -4.07 4.68 7.52
C THR A 220 -5.00 4.19 6.41
N GLY A 221 -4.50 4.01 5.19
CA GLY A 221 -5.30 3.51 4.05
C GLY A 221 -6.34 4.51 3.52
N ASN A 222 -6.45 5.70 4.13
CA ASN A 222 -7.27 6.79 3.64
C ASN A 222 -6.63 7.41 2.39
N THR A 223 -6.97 6.84 1.23
CA THR A 223 -6.76 7.48 -0.06
C THR A 223 -7.34 8.89 -0.05
N PHE A 224 -6.81 9.77 -0.91
CA PHE A 224 -7.27 11.15 -1.10
C PHE A 224 -8.71 11.23 -1.66
N HIS A 225 -9.67 10.51 -1.10
CA HIS A 225 -11.02 11.05 -1.07
C HIS A 225 -10.90 12.33 -0.26
N SER A 226 -11.07 13.45 -0.98
CA SER A 226 -11.44 14.73 -0.40
C SER A 226 -12.32 14.45 0.81
N VAL A 227 -11.78 14.65 2.01
CA VAL A 227 -12.64 14.79 3.18
C VAL A 227 -13.50 15.97 2.81
N SER A 228 -14.73 15.67 2.45
CA SER A 228 -15.72 16.52 1.77
C SER A 228 -15.38 18.00 1.88
N ASN A 229 -14.84 18.60 0.82
CA ASN A 229 -14.81 20.07 0.68
C ASN A 229 -16.23 20.62 0.40
N GLY A 230 -17.22 20.08 1.11
CA GLY A 230 -18.61 20.43 1.03
C GLY A 230 -18.83 21.86 1.54
N PRO A 231 -20.00 22.44 1.27
CA PRO A 231 -20.35 23.73 1.83
C PRO A 231 -20.45 23.66 3.36
N VAL A 232 -20.10 24.75 4.04
CA VAL A 232 -20.15 24.88 5.50
C VAL A 232 -21.17 25.97 5.85
N TYR A 233 -21.91 25.82 6.94
CA TYR A 233 -22.81 26.87 7.42
C TYR A 233 -22.06 27.87 8.29
N ASP A 234 -22.32 29.16 8.11
CA ASP A 234 -21.93 30.17 9.11
C ASP A 234 -22.90 30.18 10.31
N LEU A 235 -22.65 31.07 11.28
CA LEU A 235 -23.47 31.21 12.50
C LEU A 235 -24.93 31.58 12.18
N ASP A 236 -25.16 32.27 11.07
CA ASP A 236 -26.47 32.70 10.59
C ASP A 236 -27.17 31.63 9.71
N LYS A 237 -26.56 30.43 9.60
CA LYS A 237 -26.99 29.32 8.74
C LYS A 237 -27.00 29.64 7.24
N ASN A 238 -26.17 30.58 6.80
CA ASN A 238 -25.91 30.77 5.38
C ASN A 238 -24.90 29.74 4.86
N LEU A 239 -25.13 29.27 3.64
CA LEU A 239 -24.30 28.27 3.01
C LEU A 239 -23.03 28.89 2.40
N ILE A 240 -21.86 28.55 2.93
CA ILE A 240 -20.57 29.08 2.48
C ILE A 240 -19.83 28.06 1.61
N THR A 241 -19.53 28.47 0.37
CA THR A 241 -18.87 27.63 -0.65
C THR A 241 -17.42 28.04 -0.93
N GLY A 242 -17.01 29.27 -0.60
CA GLY A 242 -15.67 29.80 -0.83
C GLY A 242 -14.63 29.33 0.19
N ASN A 243 -13.44 28.88 -0.27
CA ASN A 243 -12.42 28.26 0.57
C ASN A 243 -11.87 29.14 1.69
N GLU A 244 -11.63 30.44 1.44
CA GLU A 244 -11.06 31.35 2.44
C GLU A 244 -12.02 31.57 3.62
N LYS A 245 -13.29 31.88 3.32
CA LYS A 245 -14.34 32.03 4.33
C LYS A 245 -14.62 30.73 5.08
N LYS A 246 -14.56 29.57 4.42
CA LYS A 246 -14.67 28.27 5.10
C LYS A 246 -13.57 28.07 6.13
N LEU A 247 -12.32 28.42 5.80
CA LEU A 247 -11.19 28.30 6.72
C LEU A 247 -11.37 29.21 7.95
N GLU A 248 -11.86 30.43 7.74
CA GLU A 248 -12.15 31.37 8.83
C GLU A 248 -13.25 30.84 9.77
N ILE A 249 -14.36 30.34 9.21
CA ILE A 249 -15.46 29.73 9.99
C ILE A 249 -14.99 28.50 10.76
N LEU A 250 -14.24 27.61 10.11
CA LEU A 250 -13.69 26.41 10.77
C LEU A 250 -12.71 26.78 11.88
N ASN A 251 -11.84 27.76 11.64
CA ASN A 251 -10.87 28.22 12.63
C ASN A 251 -11.58 28.81 13.86
N GLN A 252 -12.62 29.63 13.64
CA GLN A 252 -13.44 30.17 14.72
C GLN A 252 -14.16 29.05 15.49
N HIS A 253 -14.80 28.12 14.79
CA HIS A 253 -15.52 26.99 15.40
C HIS A 253 -14.61 26.11 16.27
N PHE A 254 -13.43 25.71 15.77
CA PHE A 254 -12.49 24.91 16.54
C PHE A 254 -11.82 25.70 17.67
N SER A 255 -11.59 27.01 17.47
CA SER A 255 -11.13 27.90 18.54
C SER A 255 -12.15 27.98 19.68
N ASP A 256 -13.44 28.09 19.36
CA ASP A 256 -14.51 28.13 20.36
C ASP A 256 -14.73 26.79 21.06
N LEU A 257 -14.59 25.68 20.35
CA LEU A 257 -14.52 24.33 20.94
C LEU A 257 -13.35 24.22 21.94
N ALA A 258 -12.16 24.70 21.56
CA ALA A 258 -10.97 24.62 22.40
C ALA A 258 -11.04 25.51 23.64
N LYS A 259 -11.83 26.59 23.62
CA LYS A 259 -12.02 27.47 24.78
C LYS A 259 -12.78 26.80 25.93
N ASP A 260 -13.47 25.67 25.69
CA ASP A 260 -14.34 24.98 26.65
C ASP A 260 -15.18 25.98 27.46
N ALA A 261 -16.04 26.73 26.76
CA ALA A 261 -16.88 27.76 27.38
C ALA A 261 -17.78 27.21 28.51
N THR A 262 -18.06 25.91 28.49
CA THR A 262 -18.83 25.22 29.54
C THR A 262 -18.02 24.90 30.79
N GLY A 263 -16.69 24.94 30.72
CA GLY A 263 -15.79 24.49 31.79
C GLY A 263 -15.90 23.00 32.11
N ASN A 264 -16.64 22.24 31.29
CA ASN A 264 -16.94 20.83 31.54
C ASN A 264 -15.67 19.97 31.50
N SER A 265 -14.70 20.32 30.66
CA SER A 265 -13.41 19.63 30.61
C SER A 265 -12.56 19.92 31.84
N ARG A 266 -12.91 20.96 32.62
CA ARG A 266 -12.17 21.43 33.79
C ARG A 266 -12.90 21.16 35.11
N ASP A 267 -14.11 20.62 35.09
CA ASP A 267 -14.89 20.24 36.29
C ASP A 267 -14.50 18.82 36.74
N PRO A 268 -13.73 18.69 37.83
CA PRO A 268 -13.28 17.38 38.31
C PRO A 268 -14.46 16.49 38.72
N SER A 269 -15.52 17.08 39.28
CA SER A 269 -16.71 16.39 39.78
C SER A 269 -17.44 15.64 38.67
N LYS A 270 -17.46 16.22 37.47
CA LYS A 270 -18.07 15.63 36.28
C LYS A 270 -17.29 14.42 35.76
N TRP A 271 -15.95 14.52 35.75
CA TRP A 271 -15.09 13.41 35.37
C TRP A 271 -15.11 12.30 36.42
N GLN A 272 -15.13 12.66 37.70
CA GLN A 272 -15.18 11.73 38.82
C GLN A 272 -16.48 10.92 38.86
N ALA A 273 -17.61 11.48 38.40
CA ALA A 273 -18.86 10.72 38.26
C ALA A 273 -18.89 9.75 37.05
N LEU A 274 -18.06 9.99 36.03
CA LEU A 274 -17.95 9.13 34.83
C LEU A 274 -16.88 8.04 34.99
N LEU A 275 -15.87 8.31 35.80
CA LEU A 275 -14.85 7.36 36.23
C LEU A 275 -15.39 6.63 37.45
N SER A 276 -16.15 5.55 37.24
CA SER A 276 -16.58 4.67 38.33
C SER A 276 -15.37 4.24 39.17
N ASP A 277 -15.38 4.61 40.45
CA ASP A 277 -14.27 4.60 41.43
C ASP A 277 -13.77 3.20 41.84
N ASP A 278 -14.08 2.15 41.05
CA ASP A 278 -13.64 0.77 41.32
C ASP A 278 -12.28 0.44 40.68
N SER A 279 -11.57 1.43 40.11
CA SER A 279 -10.19 1.20 39.66
C SER A 279 -9.22 1.44 40.80
N ASP A 280 -8.66 0.36 41.33
CA ASP A 280 -7.53 0.40 42.26
C ASP A 280 -6.48 1.38 41.73
N TYR A 281 -6.16 2.39 42.52
CA TYR A 281 -5.05 3.29 42.23
C TYR A 281 -3.77 2.44 42.17
N TYR A 282 -3.09 2.45 41.03
CA TYR A 282 -1.84 1.71 40.79
C TYR A 282 -0.64 2.62 41.07
N PRO A 283 -0.09 2.65 42.30
CA PRO A 283 1.05 3.50 42.66
C PRO A 283 2.32 3.19 41.85
N GLU A 284 2.39 2.02 41.20
CA GLU A 284 3.42 1.69 40.21
C GLU A 284 3.42 2.64 38.99
N CYS A 285 2.30 3.29 38.66
CA CYS A 285 2.23 4.24 37.54
C CYS A 285 2.91 5.59 37.83
N ASP A 286 3.15 5.93 39.10
CA ASP A 286 3.86 7.17 39.48
C ASP A 286 5.38 6.99 39.54
N GLN A 287 5.86 5.76 39.38
CA GLN A 287 7.29 5.49 39.33
C GLN A 287 7.86 5.89 37.96
N SER A 288 9.05 6.49 37.97
CA SER A 288 9.74 6.82 36.73
C SER A 288 10.08 5.54 35.96
N ILE A 289 9.47 5.39 34.78
CA ILE A 289 9.71 4.24 33.89
C ILE A 289 11.18 4.23 33.45
N SER A 290 11.90 3.16 33.78
CA SER A 290 13.28 2.98 33.34
C SER A 290 13.35 2.32 31.95
N TRP A 291 14.50 2.45 31.29
CA TRP A 291 14.73 1.76 30.02
C TRP A 291 14.70 0.23 30.16
N ALA A 292 15.04 -0.29 31.33
CA ALA A 292 14.96 -1.72 31.63
C ALA A 292 13.50 -2.19 31.71
N ASP A 293 12.61 -1.38 32.28
CA ASP A 293 11.17 -1.69 32.36
C ASP A 293 10.53 -1.72 30.97
N ILE A 294 10.89 -0.76 30.11
CA ILE A 294 10.44 -0.71 28.70
C ILE A 294 10.91 -1.97 27.95
N THR A 295 12.17 -2.35 28.11
CA THR A 295 12.74 -3.50 27.40
C THR A 295 12.13 -4.81 27.88
N THR A 296 11.88 -4.94 29.18
CA THR A 296 11.23 -6.12 29.79
C THR A 296 9.79 -6.25 29.30
N ALA A 297 9.01 -5.16 29.33
CA ALA A 297 7.63 -5.16 28.84
C ALA A 297 7.54 -5.50 27.34
N LEU A 298 8.46 -5.00 26.52
CA LEU A 298 8.54 -5.35 25.09
C LEU A 298 8.87 -6.84 24.87
N ASN A 299 9.75 -7.42 25.69
CA ASN A 299 10.12 -8.84 25.60
C ASN A 299 9.01 -9.78 26.08
N ASP A 300 8.26 -9.38 27.11
CA ASP A 300 7.15 -10.15 27.68
C ASP A 300 5.87 -10.08 26.83
N THR A 301 5.85 -9.20 25.83
CA THR A 301 4.71 -9.08 24.91
C THR A 301 4.62 -10.34 24.03
N PRO A 302 3.53 -11.14 24.11
CA PRO A 302 3.44 -12.39 23.37
C PRO A 302 3.39 -12.14 21.84
N ASN A 303 4.33 -12.73 21.13
CA ASN A 303 4.39 -12.67 19.67
C ASN A 303 3.18 -13.39 19.03
N ASN A 304 2.50 -12.70 18.10
CA ASN A 304 1.39 -13.21 17.24
C ASN A 304 -0.04 -13.22 17.81
N LYS A 305 -0.41 -12.35 18.77
CA LYS A 305 -1.85 -12.07 19.00
C LYS A 305 -2.39 -11.04 18.00
N ALA A 306 -3.68 -11.16 17.69
CA ALA A 306 -4.41 -10.15 16.92
C ALA A 306 -4.41 -8.80 17.68
N PRO A 307 -4.47 -7.66 16.97
CA PRO A 307 -4.61 -6.35 17.62
C PRO A 307 -5.78 -6.36 18.60
N GLY A 308 -5.61 -5.74 19.77
CA GLY A 308 -6.68 -5.57 20.74
C GLY A 308 -7.81 -4.68 20.21
N ALA A 309 -8.78 -4.37 21.08
CA ALA A 309 -9.88 -3.47 20.74
C ALA A 309 -9.42 -2.03 20.39
N ASP A 310 -8.19 -1.68 20.76
CA ASP A 310 -7.50 -0.44 20.40
C ASP A 310 -6.91 -0.44 18.98
N GLY A 311 -6.90 -1.59 18.30
CA GLY A 311 -6.51 -1.72 16.89
C GLY A 311 -5.00 -1.58 16.63
N VAL A 312 -4.16 -1.57 17.66
CA VAL A 312 -2.70 -1.42 17.51
C VAL A 312 -2.05 -2.77 17.20
N PRO A 313 -1.41 -2.96 16.03
CA PRO A 313 -0.70 -4.21 15.73
C PRO A 313 0.66 -4.26 16.44
N ASN A 314 0.92 -5.32 17.21
CA ASN A 314 2.19 -5.54 17.93
C ASN A 314 3.46 -5.64 17.03
N GLY A 315 3.32 -5.54 15.70
CA GLY A 315 4.44 -5.65 14.75
C GLY A 315 5.18 -4.36 14.43
N GLU A 316 4.82 -3.22 15.04
CA GLU A 316 5.41 -1.90 14.71
C GLU A 316 6.46 -1.37 15.71
N HIS A 317 6.75 -2.10 16.80
CA HIS A 317 7.88 -1.73 17.68
C HIS A 317 9.21 -2.22 17.09
N PRO A 318 10.24 -1.35 17.01
CA PRO A 318 11.53 -1.71 16.44
C PRO A 318 12.20 -2.81 17.27
N GLU A 319 12.75 -3.84 16.60
CA GLU A 319 13.89 -4.59 17.13
C GLU A 319 15.01 -3.58 17.43
N ILE A 320 15.08 -3.10 18.68
CA ILE A 320 16.23 -2.40 19.20
C ILE A 320 17.21 -3.50 19.61
N HIS A 321 18.19 -3.78 18.76
CA HIS A 321 19.32 -4.60 19.15
C HIS A 321 20.22 -3.78 20.08
N ASP A 322 20.43 -4.26 21.30
CA ASP A 322 21.52 -3.82 22.16
C ASP A 322 22.87 -4.22 21.52
N ASP A 323 23.67 -3.24 21.15
CA ASP A 323 25.04 -3.41 20.59
C ASP A 323 26.07 -3.90 21.64
N LYS A 324 25.64 -4.55 22.73
CA LYS A 324 26.51 -5.01 23.83
C LYS A 324 26.50 -6.50 24.16
N CYS A 325 25.89 -7.35 23.34
CA CYS A 325 26.13 -8.80 23.42
C CYS A 325 26.85 -9.30 22.16
N GLY A 326 28.18 -9.20 22.20
CA GLY A 326 29.04 -9.98 21.33
C GLY A 326 28.91 -11.47 21.68
N GLY A 327 28.59 -12.28 20.67
CA GLY A 327 28.95 -13.70 20.60
C GLY A 327 28.28 -14.64 21.60
N ALA A 328 27.23 -15.32 21.16
CA ALA A 328 27.05 -16.75 21.46
C ALA A 328 26.20 -17.41 20.38
N CYS A 329 26.81 -18.36 19.68
CA CYS A 329 26.13 -19.38 18.91
C CYS A 329 25.11 -20.11 19.79
N ALA A 330 23.90 -20.34 19.27
CA ALA A 330 23.12 -21.51 19.64
C ALA A 330 22.37 -22.01 18.41
N GLN A 331 22.88 -23.10 17.85
CA GLN A 331 22.07 -24.04 17.10
C GLN A 331 21.07 -24.67 18.08
N GLU A 332 19.79 -24.64 17.78
CA GLU A 332 18.84 -25.56 18.40
C GLU A 332 18.28 -26.49 17.33
N GLY A 333 18.79 -27.73 17.40
CA GLY A 333 18.23 -28.88 16.71
C GLY A 333 16.87 -29.22 17.28
N ARG A 334 15.92 -29.54 16.39
CA ARG A 334 14.70 -30.23 16.79
C ARG A 334 15.01 -31.69 17.04
N HIS A 335 14.95 -32.08 18.31
CA HIS A 335 14.69 -33.45 18.72
C HIS A 335 13.25 -33.82 18.31
N GLU A 336 13.12 -34.75 17.37
CA GLU A 336 11.91 -35.57 17.22
C GLU A 336 12.10 -36.78 18.15
N GLY A 337 11.26 -36.89 19.18
CA GLY A 337 11.06 -38.12 19.95
C GLY A 337 9.97 -38.99 19.28
N PRO A 338 10.05 -40.32 19.40
CA PRO A 338 9.34 -41.25 18.53
C PRO A 338 7.89 -41.46 18.99
N GLN A 339 6.96 -41.55 18.04
CA GLN A 339 5.67 -42.20 18.24
C GLN A 339 5.61 -43.46 17.38
N GLN A 340 5.63 -44.60 18.06
CA GLN A 340 5.03 -45.83 17.56
C GLN A 340 3.60 -45.91 18.10
N LEU A 341 2.69 -46.29 17.19
CA LEU A 341 1.23 -46.49 17.30
C LEU A 341 0.37 -45.21 17.28
#